data_AF-A0A967GYV8-F1
#
_entry.id   AF-A0A967GYV8-F1
#
_cell.length_a   1.000
_cell.length_b   1.000
_cell.length_c   1.000
_cell.angle_alpha   90.00
_cell.angle_beta   90.00
_cell.angle_gamma   90.00
#
_symmetry.space_group_name_H-M   'P 1'
#
loop_
_entity.id
_entity.type
_entity.pdbx_description
1 polymer ?
#
loop_
_entity_poly.entity_id
_entity_poly.type
_entity_poly.pdbx_seq_one_letter_code
_entity_poly.pdbx_strand_id
1 'polypeptide(L)' 'MRKRSASKDNPNHHLTNNNGTWWCQVTVHHGPFSKRLRFSLETRDLERARELRDRVFARLSAPPAAA' A
#
# COMPACT_ATOMS: atom_id res chain seq x y z
N MET A 1 5.64 -0.17 -25.00
CA MET A 1 4.28 0.08 -24.47
C MET A 1 3.95 -0.94 -23.38
N ARG A 2 4.21 -0.68 -22.09
CA ARG A 2 3.86 -1.63 -21.01
C ARG A 2 2.54 -1.21 -20.36
N LYS A 3 1.42 -1.77 -20.84
CA LYS A 3 0.14 -1.72 -20.10
C LYS A 3 0.34 -2.48 -18.78
N ARG A 4 0.47 -1.75 -17.67
CA ARG A 4 0.31 -2.34 -16.34
C ARG A 4 -1.18 -2.63 -16.16
N SER A 5 -1.61 -3.80 -16.57
CA SER A 5 -2.93 -4.32 -16.19
C SER A 5 -2.88 -4.61 -14.68
N ALA A 6 -3.20 -3.59 -13.88
CA ALA A 6 -3.53 -3.77 -12.48
C ALA A 6 -4.94 -4.36 -12.42
N SER A 7 -5.03 -5.68 -12.63
CA SER A 7 -6.23 -6.44 -12.35
C SER A 7 -6.60 -6.19 -10.89
N LYS A 8 -7.81 -5.66 -10.63
CA LYS A 8 -8.36 -5.45 -9.27
C LYS A 8 -8.34 -6.72 -8.41
N ASP A 9 -8.17 -7.88 -9.04
CA ASP A 9 -8.15 -9.21 -8.44
C ASP A 9 -6.79 -9.63 -7.86
N ASN A 10 -5.69 -8.92 -8.16
CA ASN A 10 -4.39 -9.28 -7.58
C ASN A 10 -4.30 -8.73 -6.14
N PRO A 11 -4.13 -9.55 -5.10
CA PRO A 11 -3.99 -9.07 -3.71
C PRO A 11 -2.79 -8.14 -3.50
N ASN A 12 -1.86 -8.07 -4.47
CA ASN A 12 -0.68 -7.20 -4.43
C ASN A 12 -0.84 -5.91 -5.26
N HIS A 13 -2.05 -5.53 -5.71
CA HIS A 13 -2.25 -4.31 -6.52
C HIS A 13 -1.84 -3.00 -5.81
N HIS A 14 -1.75 -3.02 -4.47
CA HIS A 14 -1.21 -1.92 -3.67
C HIS A 14 0.33 -1.85 -3.67
N LEU A 15 1.02 -2.91 -4.11
CA LEU A 15 2.48 -3.01 -4.08
C LEU A 15 3.05 -2.74 -5.47
N THR A 16 3.99 -1.80 -5.53
CA THR A 16 4.75 -1.49 -6.74
C THR A 16 6.23 -1.67 -6.48
N ASN A 17 6.90 -2.51 -7.27
CA ASN A 17 8.35 -2.66 -7.21
C ASN A 17 9.02 -1.61 -8.12
N ASN A 18 9.93 -0.83 -7.57
CA ASN A 18 10.77 0.10 -8.31
C ASN A 18 12.24 -0.27 -8.11
N ASN A 19 12.84 -0.92 -9.10
CA ASN A 19 14.26 -1.31 -9.11
C ASN A 19 14.74 -2.05 -7.85
N GLY A 20 13.87 -2.89 -7.27
CA GLY A 20 14.13 -3.61 -6.04
C GLY A 20 13.43 -3.02 -4.83
N THR A 21 13.07 -1.74 -4.77
CA THR A 21 12.36 -1.18 -3.61
C THR A 21 10.86 -1.34 -3.78
N TRP A 22 10.19 -1.97 -2.82
CA TRP A 22 8.74 -2.05 -2.78
C TRP A 22 8.11 -0.77 -2.24
N TRP A 23 7.03 -0.34 -2.89
CA TRP A 23 6.22 0.83 -2.52
C TRP A 23 4.77 0.41 -2.34
N CYS A 24 4.17 0.81 -1.21
CA CYS A 24 2.75 0.65 -0.96
C CYS A 24 2.00 1.92 -1.38
N GLN A 25 1.07 1.79 -2.32
CA GLN A 25 0.15 2.83 -2.73
C GLN A 25 -1.24 2.46 -2.26
N VAL A 26 -1.87 3.32 -1.47
CA VAL A 26 -3.23 3.10 -0.94
C VAL A 26 -4.05 4.37 -1.11
N THR A 27 -5.32 4.20 -1.48
CA THR A 27 -6.30 5.28 -1.52
C THR A 27 -7.28 5.06 -0.38
N VAL A 28 -7.31 5.99 0.57
CA VAL A 28 -8.23 5.95 1.70
C VAL A 28 -9.39 6.89 1.38
N HIS A 29 -10.60 6.35 1.38
CA HIS A 29 -11.82 7.10 1.14
C HIS A 29 -12.47 7.47 2.49
N HIS A 30 -12.54 8.77 2.79
CA HIS A 30 -13.20 9.34 3.94
C HIS A 30 -14.38 10.21 3.46
N GLY A 31 -15.54 9.58 3.25
CA GLY A 31 -16.74 10.26 2.74
C GLY A 31 -16.49 10.89 1.36
N PRO A 32 -16.72 12.20 1.18
CA PRO A 32 -16.47 12.89 -0.10
C PRO A 32 -14.96 13.09 -0.38
N PHE A 33 -14.10 12.88 0.60
CA PHE A 33 -12.65 13.08 0.45
C PHE A 33 -11.94 11.76 0.18
N SER A 34 -11.04 11.76 -0.79
CA SER A 34 -10.17 10.63 -1.08
C SER A 34 -8.73 11.05 -0.89
N LYS A 35 -8.01 10.38 0.02
CA LYS A 35 -6.59 10.63 0.29
C LYS A 35 -5.75 9.52 -0.32
N ARG A 36 -4.83 9.89 -1.20
CA ARG A 36 -3.86 8.95 -1.78
C ARG A 36 -2.58 9.01 -0.95
N LEU A 37 -2.20 7.88 -0.39
CA LEU A 37 -0.99 7.73 0.42
C LEU A 37 -0.02 6.82 -0.32
N ARG A 38 1.26 7.17 -0.29
CA ARG A 38 2.34 6.39 -0.88
C ARG A 38 3.44 6.24 0.16
N PHE A 39 3.73 4.99 0.51
CA PHE A 39 4.74 4.62 1.48
C PHE A 39 5.86 3.86 0.78
N SER A 40 7.11 4.25 1.02
CA SER A 40 8.25 3.39 0.72
C SER A 40 8.28 2.28 1.76
N LEU A 41 8.37 1.02 1.34
CA LEU A 41 8.52 -0.10 2.26
C LEU A 41 10.00 -0.44 2.50
N GLU A 42 10.91 0.24 1.78
CA GLU A 42 12.37 0.15 1.94
C GLU A 42 12.92 -1.30 1.98
N THR A 43 12.16 -2.21 1.39
CA THR A 43 12.47 -3.63 1.35
C THR A 43 12.50 -4.09 -0.09
N ARG A 44 13.35 -5.09 -0.34
CA ARG A 44 13.42 -5.83 -1.60
C ARG A 44 12.66 -7.15 -1.57
N ASP A 45 12.36 -7.61 -0.36
CA ASP A 45 11.63 -8.84 -0.11
C ASP A 45 10.12 -8.62 -0.22
N LEU A 46 9.46 -9.46 -1.03
CA LEU A 46 8.01 -9.37 -1.28
C LEU A 46 7.19 -9.75 -0.05
N GLU A 47 7.62 -10.76 0.71
CA GLU A 47 6.90 -11.19 1.91
C GLU A 47 6.98 -10.09 2.97
N ARG A 48 8.17 -9.51 3.15
CA ARG A 48 8.35 -8.37 4.04
C ARG A 48 7.53 -7.15 3.60
N ALA A 49 7.43 -6.93 2.29
CA ALA A 49 6.58 -5.86 1.74
C ALA A 49 5.10 -6.08 2.07
N ARG A 50 4.62 -7.33 2.06
CA ARG A 50 3.25 -7.67 2.49
C ARG A 50 3.05 -7.42 3.97
N GLU A 51 3.96 -7.86 4.83
CA GLU A 51 3.87 -7.60 6.28
C GLU A 51 3.84 -6.09 6.59
N LEU A 52 4.70 -5.30 5.94
CA LEU A 52 4.73 -3.84 6.12
C LEU A 52 3.44 -3.19 5.61
N ARG A 53 2.92 -3.64 4.47
CA ARG A 53 1.62 -3.23 3.94
C ARG A 53 0.53 -3.49 4.98
N ASP A 54 0.45 -4.69 5.54
CA ASP A 54 -0.57 -5.07 6.52
C ASP A 54 -0.46 -4.24 7.81
N ARG A 55 0.76 -3.93 8.26
CA ARG A 55 0.99 -2.98 9.37
C ARG A 55 0.50 -1.56 9.06
N VAL A 56 0.72 -1.08 7.84
CA VAL A 56 0.21 0.23 7.39
C VAL A 56 -1.32 0.22 7.41
N PHE A 57 -1.97 -0.81 6.87
CA PHE A 57 -3.43 -0.94 6.91
C PHE A 57 -3.96 -1.03 8.35
N ALA A 58 -3.34 -1.81 9.22
CA ALA A 58 -3.71 -1.90 10.63
C ALA A 58 -3.63 -0.54 11.33
N ARG A 59 -2.59 0.25 11.03
CA ARG A 59 -2.40 1.60 11.59
C ARG A 59 -3.37 2.65 11.02
N LEU A 60 -3.80 2.48 9.77
CA LEU A 60 -4.82 3.33 9.14
C LEU A 60 -6.25 2.98 9.60
N SER A 61 -6.49 1.71 9.94
CA SER A 61 -7.79 1.23 10.42
C SER A 61 -7.97 1.40 11.93
N ALA A 62 -6.86 1.41 12.70
CA ALA A 62 -6.94 1.63 14.13
C ALA A 62 -7.49 3.04 14.39
N PRO A 63 -8.46 3.20 15.31
CA PRO A 63 -8.83 4.53 15.77
C PRO A 63 -7.57 5.21 16.32
N PRO A 64 -7.41 6.53 16.17
CA PRO A 64 -6.27 7.23 16.74
C PRO A 64 -6.21 6.85 18.23
N ALA A 65 -5.10 6.22 18.64
CA ALA A 65 -4.90 5.86 20.04
C ALA A 65 -5.11 7.14 20.85
N ALA A 66 -6.13 7.12 21.72
CA ALA A 66 -6.46 8.22 22.58
C ALA A 66 -5.19 8.63 23.34
N ALA A 67 -4.75 9.86 23.07
CA ALA A 67 -3.67 10.54 23.78
C ALA A 67 -4.26 11.45 24.84
#